data_AF-A0A9D7FM78-F1
#
_entry.id   AF-A0A9D7FM78-F1
#
_cell.length_a   1.000
_cell.length_b   1.000
_cell.length_c   1.000
_cell.angle_alpha   90.00
_cell.angle_beta   90.00
_cell.angle_gamma   90.00
#
_symmetry.space_group_name_H-M   'P 1'
#
loop_
_entity.id
_entity.type
_entity.pdbx_description
1 polymer ?
#
loop_
_entity_poly.entity_id
_entity_poly.type
_entity_poly.pdbx_seq_one_letter_code
_entity_poly.pdbx_strand_id
1 'polypeptide(L)'
;MRALFLFSVRFLKAQTNLPVGATDAEKAFMPSYLQQIQSVGITTPPGGGLRTMAEWEEIKALTITWTSYLPVLREIVRATQIETQVYIVCSDSNVCKKLFDVEQHTIDQFTLRDRTIQYDLDSRLRSKLCL
;
A
#
# COMPACT_ATOMS: atom_id res chain seq x y z
N MET A 1 20.96 -53.78 -32.09
CA MET A 1 19.80 -53.91 -31.18
C MET A 1 19.67 -52.59 -30.44
N ARG A 2 18.64 -51.78 -30.74
CA ARG A 2 18.45 -50.44 -30.16
C ARG A 2 17.76 -50.61 -28.79
N ALA A 3 18.49 -50.31 -27.71
CA ALA A 3 17.94 -50.37 -26.35
C ALA A 3 16.94 -49.22 -26.14
N LEU A 4 15.69 -49.58 -25.88
CA LEU A 4 14.60 -48.68 -25.50
C LEU A 4 14.81 -48.25 -24.04
N PHE A 5 15.18 -46.99 -23.81
CA PHE A 5 15.33 -46.43 -22.47
C PHE A 5 13.98 -45.87 -22.00
N LEU A 6 13.28 -46.62 -21.14
CA LEU A 6 12.01 -46.20 -20.54
C LEU A 6 12.28 -45.21 -19.39
N PHE A 7 12.08 -43.92 -19.66
CA PHE A 7 12.13 -42.87 -18.64
C PHE A 7 10.84 -42.87 -17.81
N SER A 8 10.88 -43.49 -16.63
CA SER A 8 9.78 -43.45 -15.67
C SER A 8 9.72 -42.10 -14.97
N VAL A 9 8.66 -41.31 -15.20
CA VAL A 9 8.38 -40.07 -14.46
C VAL A 9 8.01 -40.42 -13.02
N ARG A 10 8.92 -40.18 -12.07
CA ARG A 10 8.65 -40.23 -10.64
C ARG A 10 7.97 -38.92 -10.22
N PHE A 11 6.73 -38.99 -9.74
CA PHE A 11 6.08 -37.87 -9.04
C PHE A 11 6.82 -37.59 -7.73
N LEU A 12 7.71 -36.60 -7.74
CA LEU A 12 8.31 -36.04 -6.53
C LEU A 12 7.26 -35.20 -5.80
N LYS A 13 6.73 -35.73 -4.70
CA LYS A 13 6.00 -34.93 -3.70
C LYS A 13 7.05 -34.26 -2.82
N ALA A 14 7.09 -32.93 -2.80
CA ALA A 14 8.11 -32.18 -2.03
C ALA A 14 8.00 -32.39 -0.52
N GLN A 15 6.81 -32.72 0.01
CA GLN A 15 6.58 -33.08 1.40
C GLN A 15 5.29 -33.91 1.51
N THR A 16 5.29 -34.99 2.30
CA THR A 16 4.15 -35.92 2.44
C THR A 16 3.49 -35.90 3.82
N ASN A 17 4.07 -35.20 4.80
CA ASN A 17 3.53 -35.08 6.15
C ASN A 17 4.15 -33.85 6.85
N LEU A 18 3.51 -32.68 6.72
CA LEU A 18 3.88 -31.54 7.56
C LEU A 18 3.17 -31.72 8.90
N PRO A 19 3.87 -31.51 10.03
CA PRO A 19 3.23 -31.54 11.33
C PRO A 19 2.08 -30.52 11.34
N VAL A 20 0.87 -31.00 11.58
CA VAL A 20 -0.33 -30.17 11.70
C VAL A 20 -0.52 -29.86 13.18
N GLY A 21 -0.37 -28.58 13.52
CA GLY A 21 -0.55 -28.08 14.88
C GLY A 21 0.73 -28.07 15.72
N ALA A 22 0.63 -27.41 16.87
CA ALA A 22 1.73 -27.28 17.81
C ALA A 22 1.86 -28.52 18.71
N THR A 23 3.09 -28.93 18.97
CA THR A 23 3.43 -29.91 20.00
C THR A 23 3.15 -29.35 21.39
N ASP A 24 2.96 -30.21 22.38
CA ASP A 24 2.65 -29.75 23.75
C ASP A 24 3.80 -28.97 24.39
N ALA A 25 5.04 -29.27 23.99
CA ALA A 25 6.21 -28.47 24.36
C ALA A 25 6.15 -27.05 23.77
N GLU A 26 5.84 -26.91 22.47
CA GLU A 26 5.69 -25.59 21.84
C GLU A 26 4.55 -24.78 22.44
N LYS A 27 3.42 -25.42 22.80
CA LYS A 27 2.31 -24.76 23.52
C LYS A 27 2.74 -24.26 24.90
N ALA A 28 3.61 -25.00 25.60
CA ALA A 28 4.11 -24.59 26.90
C ALA A 28 5.02 -23.34 26.82
N PHE A 29 5.72 -23.14 25.70
CA PHE A 29 6.51 -21.94 25.41
C PHE A 29 5.70 -20.80 24.76
N MET A 30 4.45 -21.03 24.37
CA MET A 30 3.60 -20.01 23.75
C MET A 30 3.37 -18.77 24.64
N PRO A 31 3.19 -18.88 25.98
CA PRO A 31 3.00 -17.71 26.84
C PRO A 31 4.20 -16.76 26.85
N SER A 32 5.43 -17.26 26.82
CA SER A 32 6.64 -16.41 26.80
C SER A 32 6.80 -15.67 25.47
N TYR A 33 6.42 -16.30 24.35
CA TYR A 33 6.38 -15.65 23.04
C TYR A 33 5.36 -14.50 23.00
N LEU A 34 4.14 -14.73 23.51
CA LEU A 34 3.08 -13.72 23.50
C LEU A 34 3.39 -12.52 24.42
N GLN A 35 4.11 -12.73 25.52
CA GLN A 35 4.58 -11.65 26.40
C GLN A 35 5.55 -10.70 25.70
N GLN A 36 6.24 -11.18 24.67
CA GLN A 36 7.19 -10.39 23.88
C GLN A 36 6.50 -9.53 22.81
N ILE A 37 5.21 -9.77 22.55
CA ILE A 37 4.38 -8.95 21.66
C ILE A 37 3.97 -7.68 22.39
N GLN A 38 4.78 -6.64 22.21
CA GLN A 38 4.41 -5.29 22.61
C GLN A 38 3.38 -4.73 21.61
N SER A 39 2.32 -4.08 22.09
CA SER A 39 1.44 -3.32 21.20
C SER A 39 2.22 -2.14 20.63
N VAL A 40 2.69 -2.26 19.40
CA VAL A 40 3.40 -1.18 18.71
C VAL A 40 2.38 -0.27 18.04
N GLY A 41 2.28 0.98 18.49
CA GLY A 41 1.44 2.00 17.87
C GLY A 41 0.67 2.86 18.88
N ILE A 42 0.29 4.06 18.45
CA ILE A 42 -0.62 4.93 19.21
C ILE A 42 -2.04 4.49 18.87
N THR A 43 -2.71 3.83 19.81
CA THR A 43 -4.11 3.37 19.66
C THR A 43 -5.11 4.40 20.21
N THR A 44 -4.63 5.34 21.02
CA THR A 44 -5.46 6.43 21.54
C THR A 44 -5.71 7.43 20.42
N PRO A 45 -6.98 7.65 20.01
CA PRO A 45 -7.26 8.68 19.02
C PRO A 45 -6.87 10.06 19.57
N PRO A 46 -6.51 11.01 18.70
CA PRO A 46 -6.24 12.37 19.14
C PRO A 46 -7.45 12.95 19.89
N GLY A 47 -7.19 13.63 21.00
CA GLY A 47 -8.25 14.26 21.79
C GLY A 47 -8.94 15.40 21.05
N GLY A 48 -10.24 15.60 21.29
CA GLY A 48 -11.03 16.69 20.72
C GLY A 48 -12.42 16.25 20.25
N GLY A 49 -13.30 17.21 19.95
CA GLY A 49 -14.61 16.97 19.34
C GLY A 49 -14.49 16.68 17.83
N LEU A 50 -13.72 15.65 17.48
CA LEU A 50 -13.49 15.25 16.10
C LEU A 50 -14.77 14.69 15.50
N ARG A 51 -15.14 15.20 14.34
CA ARG A 51 -16.17 14.62 13.48
C ARG A 51 -15.54 14.28 12.13
N THR A 52 -16.08 13.26 11.47
CA THR A 52 -15.78 13.03 10.06
C THR A 52 -16.41 14.14 9.22
N MET A 53 -15.68 14.64 8.22
CA MET A 53 -16.26 15.55 7.23
C MET A 53 -17.34 14.81 6.44
N ALA A 54 -18.45 15.47 6.13
CA ALA A 54 -19.38 14.97 5.14
C ALA A 54 -18.78 15.09 3.73
N GLU A 55 -19.29 14.31 2.78
CA GLU A 55 -18.81 14.31 1.38
C GLU A 55 -19.03 15.65 0.66
N TRP A 56 -20.03 16.43 1.08
CA TRP A 56 -20.40 17.72 0.49
C TRP A 56 -19.65 18.90 1.10
N GLU A 57 -18.75 18.64 2.06
CA GLU A 57 -17.92 19.69 2.65
C GLU A 57 -16.76 20.03 1.72
N GLU A 58 -16.32 21.28 1.78
CA GLU A 58 -15.22 21.77 0.98
C GLU A 58 -13.92 21.04 1.35
N ILE A 59 -13.26 20.44 0.36
CA ILE A 59 -11.97 19.75 0.53
C ILE A 59 -10.84 20.58 -0.08
N LYS A 60 -9.68 20.58 0.58
CA LYS A 60 -8.49 21.25 0.04
C LYS A 60 -7.84 20.46 -1.08
N ALA A 61 -7.91 19.14 -1.00
CA ALA A 61 -7.28 18.27 -1.97
C ALA A 61 -7.94 16.89 -2.07
N LEU A 62 -7.89 16.31 -3.26
CA LEU A 62 -8.36 14.98 -3.59
C LEU A 62 -7.18 14.03 -3.83
N THR A 63 -7.20 12.86 -3.20
CA THR A 63 -6.17 11.82 -3.41
C THR A 63 -6.73 10.66 -4.21
N ILE A 64 -6.10 10.34 -5.34
CA ILE A 64 -6.52 9.28 -6.27
C ILE A 64 -5.38 8.26 -6.41
N THR A 65 -5.70 6.98 -6.35
CA THR A 65 -4.71 5.93 -6.66
C THR A 65 -4.85 5.47 -8.10
N TRP A 66 -3.74 5.47 -8.84
CA TRP A 66 -3.68 5.07 -10.24
C TRP A 66 -3.54 3.55 -10.36
N THR A 67 -4.66 2.84 -10.51
CA THR A 67 -4.68 1.36 -10.55
C THR A 67 -5.41 0.79 -11.77
N SER A 68 -6.73 0.99 -11.87
CA SER A 68 -7.59 0.44 -12.92
C SER A 68 -8.59 1.49 -13.43
N TYR A 69 -9.24 1.21 -14.57
CA TYR A 69 -10.20 2.13 -15.20
C TYR A 69 -9.63 3.53 -15.49
N LEU A 70 -8.42 3.57 -16.06
CA LEU A 70 -7.69 4.80 -16.32
C LEU A 70 -8.47 5.87 -17.12
N PRO A 71 -9.33 5.52 -18.11
CA PRO A 71 -10.13 6.52 -18.79
C PRO A 71 -11.09 7.28 -17.86
N VAL A 72 -11.72 6.56 -16.90
CA VAL A 72 -12.63 7.17 -15.92
C VAL A 72 -11.85 7.98 -14.91
N LEU A 73 -10.73 7.46 -14.41
CA LEU A 73 -9.85 8.20 -13.49
C LEU A 73 -9.34 9.49 -14.12
N ARG A 74 -9.02 9.47 -15.42
CA ARG A 74 -8.62 10.67 -16.16
C ARG A 74 -9.73 11.71 -16.16
N GLU A 75 -10.97 11.30 -16.45
CA GLU A 75 -12.10 12.23 -16.48
C GLU A 75 -12.40 12.82 -15.09
N ILE A 76 -12.26 12.01 -14.03
CA ILE A 76 -12.34 12.49 -12.65
C ILE A 76 -11.25 13.54 -12.38
N VAL A 77 -9.99 13.27 -12.76
CA VAL A 77 -8.89 14.24 -12.59
C VAL A 77 -9.15 15.52 -13.38
N ARG A 78 -9.62 15.39 -14.62
CA ARG A 78 -9.94 16.51 -15.51
C ARG A 78 -11.02 17.43 -14.93
N ALA A 79 -12.04 16.88 -14.27
CA ALA A 79 -13.07 17.67 -13.61
C ALA A 79 -12.60 18.27 -12.27
N THR A 80 -11.85 17.50 -11.49
CA THR A 80 -11.46 17.86 -10.12
C THR A 80 -10.35 18.89 -10.04
N GLN A 81 -9.45 18.94 -11.03
CA GLN A 81 -8.35 19.91 -11.11
C GLN A 81 -8.81 21.37 -11.24
N ILE A 82 -10.07 21.60 -11.66
CA ILE A 82 -10.65 22.94 -11.79
C ILE A 82 -10.97 23.50 -10.41
N GLU A 83 -11.37 22.64 -9.48
CA GLU A 83 -11.92 23.04 -8.17
C GLU A 83 -10.91 22.87 -7.04
N THR A 84 -10.10 21.80 -7.05
CA THR A 84 -9.25 21.42 -5.91
C THR A 84 -7.91 20.81 -6.35
N GLN A 85 -6.94 20.77 -5.43
CA GLN A 85 -5.64 20.16 -5.71
C GLN A 85 -5.75 18.63 -5.76
N VAL A 86 -5.11 18.00 -6.75
CA VAL A 86 -5.18 16.54 -6.94
C VAL A 86 -3.82 15.89 -6.70
N TYR A 87 -3.79 14.91 -5.78
CA TYR A 87 -2.64 14.04 -5.54
C TYR A 87 -2.89 12.67 -6.16
N ILE A 88 -2.01 12.25 -7.07
CA ILE A 88 -2.09 10.90 -7.65
C ILE A 88 -0.98 10.02 -7.09
N VAL A 89 -1.40 8.91 -6.50
CA VAL A 89 -0.54 7.84 -6.02
C VAL A 89 -0.42 6.78 -7.10
N CYS A 90 0.80 6.55 -7.58
CA CYS A 90 1.06 5.58 -8.64
C CYS A 90 2.25 4.69 -8.30
N SER A 91 2.38 3.57 -9.01
CA SER A 91 3.56 2.70 -8.88
C SER A 91 4.77 3.24 -9.64
N ASP A 92 4.53 3.92 -10.77
CA ASP A 92 5.55 4.55 -11.60
C ASP A 92 5.02 5.91 -12.09
N SER A 93 5.69 6.98 -11.67
CA SER A 93 5.35 8.34 -12.05
C SER A 93 5.45 8.59 -13.55
N ASN A 94 6.32 7.87 -14.27
CA ASN A 94 6.48 8.06 -15.72
C ASN A 94 5.28 7.56 -16.50
N VAL A 95 4.63 6.48 -16.04
CA VAL A 95 3.41 5.94 -16.67
C VAL A 95 2.26 6.93 -16.54
N CYS A 96 2.12 7.57 -15.37
CA CYS A 96 1.09 8.57 -15.16
C CYS A 96 1.35 9.82 -16.00
N LYS A 97 2.57 10.36 -15.97
CA LYS A 97 2.96 11.55 -16.76
C LYS A 97 2.67 11.38 -18.25
N LYS A 98 3.12 10.27 -18.85
CA LYS A 98 2.90 9.98 -20.28
C LYS A 98 1.43 10.01 -20.70
N LEU A 99 0.52 9.63 -19.80
CA LEU A 99 -0.90 9.63 -20.09
C LEU A 99 -1.49 11.05 -20.09
N PHE A 100 -0.95 11.93 -19.25
CA PHE A 100 -1.38 13.32 -19.12
C PHE A 100 -0.64 14.27 -20.09
N ASP A 101 0.60 13.96 -20.48
CA ASP A 101 1.44 14.78 -21.37
C ASP A 101 0.86 14.93 -22.79
N VAL A 102 -0.09 14.08 -23.20
CA VAL A 102 -0.78 14.15 -24.49
C VAL A 102 -1.93 15.19 -24.48
N GLU A 103 -2.45 15.55 -23.32
CA GLU A 103 -3.47 16.61 -23.12
C GLU A 103 -2.82 17.78 -22.36
N GLN A 104 -2.17 18.69 -23.08
CA GLN A 104 -1.56 19.88 -22.48
C GLN A 104 -2.63 20.77 -21.82
N HIS A 105 -2.68 20.76 -20.48
CA HIS A 105 -3.06 21.90 -19.67
C HIS A 105 -2.35 21.85 -18.30
N THR A 106 -1.38 22.76 -18.13
CA THR A 106 -0.79 23.29 -16.88
C THR A 106 -0.46 22.28 -15.77
N ILE A 107 0.77 21.74 -15.79
CA ILE A 107 1.34 20.82 -14.78
C ILE A 107 1.89 21.58 -13.55
N ASP A 108 1.26 22.66 -13.12
CA ASP A 108 1.75 23.43 -11.96
C ASP A 108 1.14 22.97 -10.62
N GLN A 109 0.08 22.16 -10.67
CA GLN A 109 -0.64 21.72 -9.45
C GLN A 109 -0.47 20.24 -9.10
N PHE A 110 0.36 19.51 -9.84
CA PHE A 110 0.43 18.06 -9.70
C PHE A 110 1.68 17.61 -8.94
N THR A 111 1.54 17.40 -7.63
CA THR A 111 2.62 16.77 -6.84
C THR A 111 2.52 15.26 -6.94
N LEU A 112 3.31 14.68 -7.83
CA LEU A 112 3.53 13.24 -7.88
C LEU A 112 4.34 12.80 -6.66
N ARG A 113 3.71 12.03 -5.77
CA ARG A 113 4.45 11.30 -4.75
C ARG A 113 4.61 9.86 -5.22
N ASP A 114 5.82 9.52 -5.65
CA ASP A 114 6.20 8.13 -5.82
C ASP A 114 6.03 7.39 -4.49
N ARG A 115 5.53 6.16 -4.58
CA ARG A 115 5.14 5.30 -3.44
C ARG A 115 6.30 4.85 -2.54
N THR A 116 7.45 5.54 -2.62
CA THR A 116 8.62 5.35 -1.75
C THR A 116 8.49 6.14 -0.44
N ILE A 117 7.55 7.08 -0.34
CA ILE A 117 7.39 7.99 0.81
C ILE A 117 6.24 7.55 1.73
N GLN A 118 6.27 6.31 2.24
CA GLN A 118 5.51 6.00 3.47
C GLN A 118 6.41 6.13 4.71
N TYR A 119 7.73 6.22 4.54
CA TYR A 119 8.69 6.29 5.66
C TYR A 119 9.33 7.68 5.90
N ASP A 120 9.18 8.64 4.98
CA ASP A 120 9.88 9.94 5.10
C ASP A 120 9.07 11.04 5.83
N LEU A 121 7.74 10.88 5.95
CA LEU A 121 6.92 11.83 6.71
C LEU A 121 6.99 11.62 8.24
N ASP A 122 7.42 10.45 8.72
CA ASP A 122 7.59 10.17 10.15
C ASP A 122 8.95 10.70 10.70
N SER A 123 9.97 10.83 9.84
CA SER A 123 11.29 11.35 10.24
C SER A 123 11.27 12.85 10.56
N ARG A 124 10.46 13.64 9.83
CA ARG A 124 10.30 15.09 10.02
C ARG A 124 9.39 15.48 11.19
N LEU A 125 8.47 14.60 11.59
CA LEU A 125 7.64 14.83 12.77
C LEU A 125 8.37 14.46 14.07
N ARG A 126 9.27 13.48 14.04
CA ARG A 126 10.10 13.10 15.19
C ARG A 126 11.13 14.16 15.59
N SER A 127 11.67 14.94 14.65
CA SER A 127 12.63 16.02 14.96
C SER A 127 11.98 17.28 15.57
N LYS A 128 10.65 17.43 15.47
CA LYS A 128 9.91 18.58 16.02
C LYS A 128 9.17 18.30 17.33
N LEU A 129 9.20 17.06 17.83
CA LEU A 129 8.57 16.65 19.10
C LEU A 129 9.57 16.39 20.23
N CYS A 130 10.86 16.69 20.02
CA CYS A 130 11.91 16.66 21.03
C CYS A 130 12.41 18.09 21.31
N LEU A 131 11.49 18.97 21.76
CA LEU A 131 11.77 20.19 22.51
C LEU A 131 10.63 20.42 23.50
#